data_AF-A0A9D9YCE1-F1
#
_entry.id   AF-A0A9D9YCE1-F1
#
_cell.length_a   1.000
_cell.length_b   1.000
_cell.length_c   1.000
_cell.angle_alpha   90.00
_cell.angle_beta   90.00
_cell.angle_gamma   90.00
#
_symmetry.space_group_name_H-M   'P 1'
#
loop_
_entity.id
_entity.type
_entity.pdbx_description
1 polymer ?
#
loop_
_entity_poly.entity_id
_entity_poly.type
_entity_poly.pdbx_seq_one_letter_code
_entity_poly.pdbx_strand_id
1 'polypeptide(L)'
;MNTNKQKLIRRLKIIEGQVRGLQKMVESDKYCIDVITQTSAIKKGLSSVEDVLMEGHLGHCLINQIKSGETTKATKEILKVYQLKRK
;
A
#
# COMPACT_ATOMS: atom_id res chain seq x y z
N MET A 1 -3.67 -15.11 3.61
CA MET A 1 -3.44 -13.72 4.10
C MET A 1 -3.09 -13.81 5.59
N ASN A 2 -1.85 -14.17 5.91
CA ASN A 2 -1.38 -14.32 7.30
C ASN A 2 -0.68 -13.05 7.79
N THR A 3 -1.29 -11.91 7.46
CA THR A 3 -0.79 -10.58 7.82
C THR A 3 -1.67 -10.08 8.96
N ASN A 4 -1.09 -9.37 9.94
CA ASN A 4 -1.85 -8.83 11.07
C ASN A 4 -2.90 -7.81 10.58
N LYS A 5 -4.09 -8.33 10.25
CA LYS A 5 -5.21 -7.60 9.62
C LYS A 5 -5.61 -6.38 10.42
N GLN A 6 -5.56 -6.47 11.75
CA GLN A 6 -5.85 -5.35 12.64
C GLN A 6 -4.85 -4.20 12.45
N LYS A 7 -3.55 -4.50 12.29
CA LYS A 7 -2.51 -3.50 12.02
C LYS A 7 -2.72 -2.82 10.67
N LEU A 8 -3.09 -3.56 9.63
CA LEU A 8 -3.40 -3.01 8.31
C LEU A 8 -4.63 -2.08 8.37
N ILE A 9 -5.72 -2.54 8.98
CA ILE A 9 -6.93 -1.73 9.15
C ILE A 9 -6.65 -0.45 9.95
N ARG A 10 -5.85 -0.53 11.02
CA ARG A 10 -5.44 0.65 11.78
C ARG A 10 -4.68 1.66 10.92
N ARG A 11 -3.74 1.22 10.09
CA ARG A 11 -3.00 2.11 9.17
C ARG A 11 -3.94 2.76 8.15
N LEU A 12 -4.86 1.99 7.57
CA LEU A 12 -5.85 2.50 6.63
C LEU A 12 -6.75 3.58 7.27
N LYS A 13 -7.21 3.39 8.51
CA LYS A 13 -7.98 4.40 9.25
C LYS A 13 -7.21 5.71 9.47
N ILE A 14 -5.90 5.62 9.70
CA ILE A 14 -5.03 6.81 9.83
C ILE A 14 -4.96 7.54 8.49
N ILE A 15 -4.71 6.82 7.40
CA ILE A 15 -4.63 7.38 6.04
C ILE A 15 -5.96 8.04 5.66
N GLU A 16 -7.09 7.40 5.97
CA GLU A 16 -8.43 7.97 5.78
C GLU A 16 -8.60 9.31 6.51
N GLY A 17 -8.12 9.41 7.75
CA GLY A 17 -8.08 10.67 8.50
C GLY A 17 -7.20 11.74 7.84
N GLN A 18 -6.04 11.34 7.30
CA GLN A 18 -5.15 12.25 6.58
C GLN A 18 -5.79 12.76 5.27
N VAL A 19 -6.50 11.91 4.53
CA VAL A 19 -7.23 12.28 3.31
C VAL A 19 -8.35 13.27 3.63
N ARG A 20 -9.12 13.05 4.71
CA ARG A 20 -10.08 14.05 5.20
C ARG A 20 -9.43 15.38 5.56
N GLY A 21 -8.24 15.34 6.17
CA GLY A 21 -7.45 16.54 6.45
C GLY A 21 -7.04 17.27 5.17
N LEU A 22 -6.58 16.53 4.15
CA LEU A 22 -6.21 17.07 2.85
C LEU A 22 -7.38 17.77 2.16
N GLN A 23 -8.58 17.18 2.20
CA GLN A 23 -9.79 17.81 1.66
C GLN A 23 -10.05 19.19 2.30
N LYS A 24 -10.01 19.27 3.64
CA LYS A 24 -10.18 20.54 4.37
C LYS A 24 -9.10 21.57 4.03
N MET A 25 -7.86 21.13 3.79
CA MET A 25 -6.78 22.03 3.39
C MET A 25 -7.07 22.68 2.04
N VAL A 26 -7.59 21.90 1.07
CA VAL A 26 -7.99 22.42 -0.25
C VAL A 26 -9.19 23.35 -0.11
N GLU A 27 -10.22 22.95 0.64
CA GLU A 27 -11.42 23.79 0.89
C GLU A 27 -11.10 25.12 1.58
N SER A 28 -10.03 25.16 2.38
CA SER A 28 -9.59 26.35 3.12
C SER A 28 -8.49 27.13 2.39
N ASP A 29 -8.27 26.88 1.10
CA ASP A 29 -7.23 27.51 0.26
C ASP A 29 -5.84 27.56 0.94
N LYS A 30 -5.44 26.45 1.60
CA LYS A 30 -4.13 26.35 2.25
C LYS A 30 -3.00 26.43 1.22
N TYR A 31 -1.85 26.90 1.70
CA TYR A 31 -0.66 27.07 0.86
C TYR A 31 -0.30 25.78 0.11
N CYS A 32 -0.10 25.90 -1.20
CA CYS A 32 0.03 24.75 -2.10
C CYS A 32 1.13 23.77 -1.68
N ILE A 33 2.25 24.28 -1.15
CA ILE A 33 3.37 23.43 -0.69
C ILE A 33 2.96 22.54 0.49
N ASP A 34 2.10 23.04 1.40
CA ASP A 34 1.62 22.26 2.54
C ASP A 34 0.68 21.14 2.07
N VAL A 35 -0.21 21.45 1.11
CA VAL A 35 -1.11 20.47 0.48
C VAL A 35 -0.32 19.37 -0.24
N ILE A 36 0.71 19.75 -1.00
CA ILE A 36 1.61 18.81 -1.69
C ILE A 36 2.38 17.94 -0.68
N THR A 37 2.87 18.55 0.40
CA THR A 37 3.58 17.84 1.47
C THR A 37 2.68 16.81 2.14
N GLN A 38 1.44 17.20 2.46
CA GLN A 38 0.45 16.30 3.03
C GLN A 38 0.08 15.15 2.09
N THR A 39 -0.05 15.43 0.80
CA THR A 39 -0.28 14.41 -0.24
C THR A 39 0.87 13.39 -0.28
N SER A 40 2.12 13.86 -0.16
CA SER A 40 3.31 12.99 -0.10
C SER A 40 3.32 12.12 1.16
N ALA A 41 2.88 12.65 2.30
CA ALA A 41 2.73 11.88 3.54
C ALA A 41 1.70 10.75 3.39
N ILE A 42 0.55 11.04 2.76
CA ILE A 42 -0.49 10.04 2.45
C ILE A 42 0.07 8.95 1.52
N LYS A 43 0.76 9.34 0.44
CA LYS A 43 1.39 8.40 -0.49
C LYS A 43 2.36 7.45 0.23
N LYS A 44 3.20 7.98 1.13
CA LYS A 44 4.12 7.17 1.95
C LYS A 44 3.38 6.21 2.88
N GLY A 45 2.25 6.64 3.46
CA GLY A 45 1.36 5.79 4.25
C GLY A 45 0.83 4.60 3.44
N LEU A 46 0.37 4.85 2.22
CA LEU A 46 -0.11 3.81 1.30
C LEU A 46 1.01 2.85 0.90
N SER A 47 2.20 3.35 0.55
CA SER A 47 3.36 2.49 0.25
C SER A 47 3.69 1.54 1.41
N SER A 48 3.62 2.03 2.66
CA SER A 48 3.84 1.17 3.84
C SER A 48 2.77 0.08 4.01
N VAL A 49 1.52 0.31 3.57
CA VAL A 49 0.46 -0.70 3.57
C VAL A 49 0.74 -1.77 2.50
N GLU A 50 1.15 -1.35 1.30
CA GLU A 50 1.53 -2.24 0.21
C GLU A 50 2.69 -3.16 0.60
N ASP A 51 3.72 -2.63 1.27
CA ASP A 51 4.89 -3.41 1.67
C ASP A 51 4.53 -4.52 2.65
N VAL A 52 3.66 -4.22 3.63
CA VAL A 52 3.15 -5.20 4.60
C VAL A 52 2.29 -6.28 3.92
N LEU A 53 1.49 -5.90 2.92
CA LEU A 53 0.72 -6.86 2.13
C LEU A 53 1.62 -7.75 1.27
N MET A 54 2.64 -7.16 0.64
CA MET A 54 3.61 -7.87 -0.18
C MET A 54 4.40 -8.88 0.66
N GLU A 55 4.93 -8.46 1.81
CA GLU A 55 5.63 -9.34 2.75
C GLU A 55 4.77 -10.55 3.13
N GLY A 56 3.50 -10.33 3.49
CA GLY A 56 2.57 -11.41 3.82
C GLY A 56 2.22 -12.33 2.64
N HIS A 57 2.19 -11.80 1.42
CA HIS A 57 1.97 -12.60 0.21
C HIS A 57 3.20 -13.47 -0.12
N LEU A 58 4.39 -12.87 -0.11
CA LEU A 58 5.67 -13.55 -0.35
C LEU A 58 5.91 -14.66 0.68
N GLY A 59 5.61 -14.39 1.96
CA GLY A 59 5.83 -15.35 3.06
C GLY A 59 4.81 -16.48 3.18
N HIS A 60 3.75 -16.51 2.36
CA HIS A 60 2.71 -17.53 2.49
C HIS A 60 2.17 -18.02 1.15
N CYS A 61 1.45 -17.16 0.42
CA CYS A 61 0.80 -17.54 -0.85
C CYS A 61 1.84 -17.94 -1.90
N LEU A 62 2.90 -17.13 -2.06
CA LEU A 62 3.97 -17.40 -3.02
C LEU A 62 4.69 -18.71 -2.71
N ILE A 63 5.07 -18.93 -1.45
CA ILE A 63 5.74 -20.17 -1.03
C ILE A 63 4.88 -21.40 -1.31
N ASN A 64 3.57 -21.32 -1.06
CA ASN A 64 2.66 -22.41 -1.35
C ASN A 64 2.55 -22.70 -2.86
N GLN A 65 2.47 -21.66 -3.70
CA GLN A 65 2.45 -21.79 -5.16
C GLN A 65 3.74 -22.42 -5.69
N ILE A 66 4.90 -22.01 -5.16
CA ILE A 66 6.19 -22.61 -5.55
C ILE A 66 6.22 -24.09 -5.16
N LYS A 67 5.79 -24.44 -3.93
CA LYS A 67 5.72 -25.83 -3.46
C LYS A 67 4.76 -26.68 -4.28
N SER A 68 3.70 -26.10 -4.83
CA SER A 68 2.73 -26.80 -5.69
C SER A 68 3.13 -26.84 -7.17
N GLY A 69 4.35 -26.41 -7.53
CA GLY A 69 4.83 -26.40 -8.91
C GLY A 69 4.29 -25.25 -9.77
N GLU A 70 3.57 -24.29 -9.20
CA GLU A 70 3.00 -23.13 -9.90
C GLU A 70 4.01 -21.96 -10.05
N THR A 71 5.31 -22.24 -10.12
CA THR A 71 6.38 -21.22 -10.11
C THR A 71 6.21 -20.15 -11.19
N THR A 72 5.80 -20.51 -12.41
CA THR A 72 5.58 -19.55 -13.49
C THR A 72 4.47 -18.54 -13.16
N LYS A 73 3.41 -18.99 -12.50
CA LYS A 73 2.29 -18.15 -12.09
C LYS A 73 2.71 -17.23 -10.95
N ALA A 74 3.40 -17.79 -9.95
CA ALA A 74 3.99 -17.06 -8.82
C ALA A 74 4.87 -15.88 -9.30
N THR A 75 5.79 -16.14 -10.24
CA THR A 75 6.67 -15.10 -10.81
C THR A 75 5.90 -14.03 -11.57
N LYS A 76 4.88 -14.41 -12.37
CA LYS A 76 4.06 -13.46 -13.12
C LYS A 76 3.26 -12.52 -12.21
N GLU A 77 2.72 -13.04 -11.10
CA GLU A 77 1.98 -12.22 -10.12
C GLU A 77 2.86 -11.12 -9.52
N ILE A 78 4.09 -11.46 -9.11
CA ILE A 78 5.04 -10.48 -8.55
C ILE A 78 5.47 -9.45 -9.60
N LEU A 79 5.79 -9.89 -10.82
CA LEU A 79 6.18 -8.99 -11.90
C LEU A 79 5.07 -7.98 -12.23
N LYS A 80 3.80 -8.40 -12.19
CA LYS A 80 2.65 -7.51 -12.41
C LYS A 80 2.60 -6.40 -11.36
N VAL A 81 2.80 -6.71 -10.09
CA VAL A 81 2.80 -5.70 -9.02
C VAL A 81 4.00 -4.76 -9.14
N TYR A 82 5.19 -5.29 -9.46
CA TYR A 82 6.39 -4.48 -9.65
C TYR A 82 6.25 -3.49 -10.83
N GLN A 83 5.64 -3.92 -11.94
CA GLN A 83 5.37 -3.05 -13.08
C GLN A 83 4.38 -1.91 -12.75
N LEU A 84 3.41 -2.15 -11.87
CA LEU A 84 2.48 -1.10 -11.42
C LEU A 84 3.20 -0.03 -10.60
N LYS A 85 4.14 -0.39 -9.72
CA LYS A 85 4.89 0.57 -8.90
C LYS A 85 5.85 1.46 -9.70
N ARG A 86 6.22 1.09 -10.93
CA ARG A 86 7.12 1.88 -11.79
C ARG A 86 6.39 2.91 -12.66
N LYS A 87 5.07 2.82 -12.78
CA LYS A 87 4.24 3.82 -13.48
C LYS A 87 3.84 4.91 -12.53
#